data_AF-A0A381QNS6-F1
#
_entry.id   AF-A0A381QNS6-F1
#
_cell.length_a   1.000
_cell.length_b   1.000
_cell.length_c   1.000
_cell.angle_alpha   90.00
_cell.angle_beta   90.00
_cell.angle_gamma   90.00
#
_symmetry.space_group_name_H-M   'P 1'
#
loop_
_entity.id
_entity.type
_entity.pdbx_description
1 polymer ?
#
loop_
_entity_poly.entity_id
_entity_poly.type
_entity_poly.pdbx_seq_one_letter_code
_entity_poly.pdbx_strand_id
1 'polypeptide(L)' 'VNPEVEHPRWSQARERRLGEFGRRDTLLFNGYVDQVAGLYAGMDLRVYY' A
#
# COMPACT_ATOMS: atom_id res chain seq x y z
N VAL A 1 0.77 -0.44 -4.16
CA VAL A 1 0.21 0.14 -2.92
C VAL A 1 1.07 -0.32 -1.77
N ASN A 2 1.78 0.60 -1.12
CA ASN A 2 2.62 0.31 0.03
C ASN A 2 2.28 1.28 1.18
N PRO A 3 1.69 0.83 2.29
CA PRO A 3 1.32 1.68 3.43
C PRO A 3 2.53 2.30 4.15
N GLU A 4 3.70 1.65 4.05
CA GLU A 4 4.93 2.07 4.74
C GLU A 4 5.73 3.11 3.94
N VAL A 5 5.33 3.40 2.70
CA VAL A 5 5.95 4.41 1.85
C VAL A 5 4.98 5.55 1.68
N GLU A 6 5.26 6.65 2.36
CA GLU A 6 4.43 7.86 2.30
C GLU A 6 4.70 8.64 1.02
N HIS A 7 3.66 9.33 0.53
CA HIS A 7 3.82 10.29 -0.55
C HIS A 7 4.34 11.62 0.03
N PRO A 8 5.14 12.42 -0.71
CA PRO A 8 5.71 13.68 -0.20
C PRO A 8 4.72 14.70 0.37
N ARG A 9 3.43 14.56 0.05
CA ARG A 9 2.35 15.46 0.46
C ARG A 9 1.30 14.83 1.37
N TRP A 10 1.29 13.50 1.51
CA TRP A 10 0.27 12.82 2.31
C TRP A 10 0.72 11.41 2.71
N SER A 11 0.26 10.97 3.89
CA SER A 11 0.47 9.59 4.34
C SER A 11 -0.40 8.62 3.54
N GLN A 12 0.18 7.49 3.15
CA GLN A 12 -0.51 6.38 2.46
C GLN A 12 -0.98 5.29 3.45
N ALA A 13 -0.65 5.43 4.74
CA ALA A 13 -0.92 4.42 5.76
C ALA A 13 -2.43 4.16 5.99
N ARG A 14 -3.27 5.17 5.75
CA ARG A 14 -4.73 5.09 5.95
C ARG A 14 -5.49 5.59 4.74
N GLU A 15 -6.59 4.93 4.44
CA GLU A 15 -7.47 5.25 3.32
C GLU A 15 -8.92 5.49 3.76
N ARG A 16 -9.67 6.22 2.94
CA ARG A 16 -11.11 6.41 3.10
C ARG A 16 -11.82 5.68 1.96
N ARG A 17 -12.45 4.55 2.27
CA ARG A 17 -13.25 3.82 1.30
C ARG A 17 -14.54 4.59 1.02
N LEU A 18 -14.85 4.78 -0.27
CA LEU A 18 -16.13 5.35 -0.66
C LEU A 18 -17.27 4.38 -0.31
N GLY A 19 -18.29 4.88 0.40
CA GLY A 19 -19.41 4.08 0.88
C GLY A 19 -19.26 3.55 2.31
N GLU A 20 -18.14 3.79 2.99
CA GLU A 20 -17.94 3.48 4.41
C GLU A 20 -17.74 4.77 5.23
N PHE A 21 -18.14 4.73 6.50
CA PHE A 21 -17.83 5.79 7.44
C PHE A 21 -16.44 5.56 8.06
N GLY A 22 -15.64 6.62 8.12
CA GLY A 22 -14.33 6.60 8.77
C GLY A 22 -13.15 6.33 7.82
N ARG A 23 -12.02 5.95 8.41
CA ARG A 23 -10.79 5.56 7.71
C ARG A 23 -10.40 4.15 8.16
N ARG A 24 -9.73 3.43 7.28
CA ARG A 24 -9.16 2.11 7.56
C ARG A 24 -7.69 2.10 7.17
N ASP A 25 -6.95 1.15 7.71
CA ASP A 25 -5.55 0.97 7.36
C ASP A 25 -5.44 0.43 5.93
N THR A 26 -4.52 1.02 5.17
CA THR A 26 -4.24 0.59 3.81
C THR A 26 -3.51 -0.75 3.88
N LEU A 27 -3.90 -1.72 3.05
CA LEU A 27 -3.23 -3.01 2.98
C LEU A 27 -2.08 -2.98 1.98
N LEU A 28 -1.00 -3.71 2.28
CA LEU A 28 0.10 -3.92 1.33
C LEU A 28 -0.42 -4.62 0.08
N PHE A 29 0.01 -4.15 -1.10
CA PHE A 29 -0.53 -4.58 -2.40
C PHE A 29 -2.06 -4.56 -2.46
N ASN A 30 -2.71 -3.69 -1.68
CA ASN A 30 -4.16 -3.61 -1.54
C ASN A 30 -4.81 -4.95 -1.10
N GLY A 31 -4.08 -5.76 -0.32
CA GLY A 31 -4.53 -7.06 0.17
C GLY A 31 -4.16 -8.24 -0.74
N TYR A 32 -3.56 -8.01 -1.90
CA TYR A 32 -3.19 -9.05 -2.86
C TYR A 32 -1.76 -9.58 -2.68
N VAL A 33 -1.24 -9.53 -1.44
CA VAL A 33 0.17 -9.86 -1.16
C VAL A 33 0.51 -11.26 -1.67
N ASP A 34 -0.29 -12.27 -1.33
CA ASP A 34 -0.01 -13.67 -1.67
C ASP A 34 -0.02 -13.93 -3.19
N GLN A 35 -0.74 -13.11 -3.96
CA GLN A 35 -0.88 -13.28 -5.40
C GLN A 35 0.22 -12.56 -6.18
N VAL A 36 0.71 -11.41 -5.69
CA VAL A 36 1.63 -10.54 -6.47
C VAL A 36 3.01 -10.39 -5.84
N ALA A 37 3.21 -10.74 -4.57
CA ALA A 37 4.51 -10.57 -3.91
C ALA A 37 5.64 -11.32 -4.63
N GLY A 38 5.35 -12.47 -5.22
CA GLY A 38 6.33 -13.25 -5.98
C GLY A 38 6.93 -12.52 -7.18
N LEU A 39 6.19 -11.58 -7.80
CA LEU A 39 6.68 -10.81 -8.94
C LEU A 39 7.74 -9.78 -8.56
N TYR A 40 7.73 -9.36 -7.30
CA TYR A 40 8.63 -8.33 -6.75
C TYR A 40 9.62 -8.89 -5.72
N ALA A 41 9.66 -10.20 -5.55
CA ALA A 41 10.53 -10.86 -4.59
C ALA A 41 12.01 -10.58 -4.92
N GLY A 42 12.76 -10.08 -3.95
CA GLY A 42 14.18 -9.74 -4.11
C GLY A 42 14.48 -8.35 -4.68
N MET A 43 13.47 -7.53 -4.95
CA MET A 43 13.63 -6.13 -5.37
C MET A 43 13.49 -5.17 -4.19
N ASP A 44 14.26 -4.07 -4.18
CA ASP A 44 14.06 -2.98 -3.22
C ASP A 44 12.90 -2.08 -3.68
N LEU A 45 11.74 -2.28 -3.06
CA LEU A 45 10.50 -1.57 -3.38
C LEU A 45 10.52 -0.06 -3.04
N ARG A 46 11.54 0.45 -2.32
CA ARG A 46 11.70 1.89 -2.05
C ARG A 46 12.51 2.62 -3.11
N VAL A 47 13.32 1.88 -3.86
CA VAL A 47 14.24 2.46 -4.86
C VAL A 47 13.57 2.49 -6.23
N TYR A 48 12.75 1.48 -6.55
CA TYR A 48 12.16 1.33 -7.87
C TYR A 48 10.76 1.94 -8.02
N TYR A 49 10.13 2.40 -6.92
CA TYR A 49 8.76 2.94 -6.88
C TYR A 49 8.58 3.95 -5.74
#